data_AF-A0A1E3SYT2-F1
#
_entry.id   AF-A0A1E3SYT2-F1
#
_cell.length_a   1.000
_cell.length_b   1.000
_cell.length_c   1.000
_cell.angle_alpha   90.00
_cell.angle_beta   90.00
_cell.angle_gamma   90.00
#
_symmetry.space_group_name_H-M   'P 1'
#
loop_
_entity.id
_entity.type
_entity.pdbx_description
1 polymer ?
#
loop_
_entity_poly.entity_id
_entity_poly.type
_entity_poly.pdbx_seq_one_letter_code
_entity_poly.pdbx_strand_id
1 'polypeptide(L)'
;MAGRERLTDAEYAAMADDYERNPITTDEVLGIWMDPSVLRTGQPTGGGAQGETPLLIVRLPLAVRTELQARAAAANVPESDLVVRAVLEYFDNHPAPK
;
A
#
# COMPACT_ATOMS: atom_id res chain seq x y z
N MET A 1 -15.31 -35.92 5.34
CA MET A 1 -14.75 -34.58 5.62
C MET A 1 -15.50 -34.02 6.82
N ALA A 2 -14.99 -34.19 8.04
CA ALA A 2 -15.62 -33.61 9.21
C ALA A 2 -15.42 -32.09 9.15
N GLY A 3 -16.52 -31.32 9.12
CA GLY A 3 -16.45 -29.87 9.22
C GLY A 3 -15.91 -29.52 10.61
N ARG A 4 -14.87 -28.67 10.68
CA ARG A 4 -14.39 -28.15 11.96
C ARG A 4 -15.50 -27.30 12.57
N GLU A 5 -16.09 -27.80 13.64
CA GLU A 5 -16.96 -27.02 14.51
C GLU A 5 -16.15 -25.85 15.08
N ARG A 6 -16.74 -24.64 15.08
CA ARG A 6 -16.08 -23.46 15.63
C ARG A 6 -15.95 -23.67 17.14
N LEU A 7 -14.75 -23.45 17.70
CA LEU A 7 -14.56 -23.47 19.14
C LEU A 7 -15.53 -22.50 19.82
N THR A 8 -16.05 -22.92 20.96
CA THR A 8 -16.88 -22.09 21.83
C THR A 8 -16.03 -21.01 22.49
N ASP A 9 -16.68 -19.93 22.94
CA ASP A 9 -15.97 -18.80 23.57
C ASP A 9 -15.23 -19.22 24.85
N ALA A 10 -15.77 -20.20 25.58
CA ALA A 10 -15.13 -20.76 26.77
C ALA A 10 -13.85 -21.54 26.44
N GLU A 11 -13.84 -22.29 25.34
CA GLU A 11 -12.65 -23.00 24.87
C GLU A 11 -11.60 -22.03 24.35
N TYR A 12 -12.01 -20.92 23.71
CA TYR A 12 -11.10 -19.83 23.36
C TYR A 12 -10.48 -19.16 24.59
N ALA A 13 -11.26 -18.91 25.63
CA ALA A 13 -10.76 -18.33 26.88
C ALA A 13 -9.75 -19.27 27.58
N ALA A 14 -10.05 -20.56 27.64
CA ALA A 14 -9.12 -21.56 28.19
C ALA A 14 -7.82 -21.67 27.38
N MET A 15 -7.91 -21.53 26.05
CA MET A 15 -6.73 -21.51 25.17
C MET A 15 -5.89 -20.24 25.36
N ALA A 16 -6.53 -19.08 25.57
CA ALA A 16 -5.82 -17.84 25.87
C ALA A 16 -5.05 -17.92 27.20
N ASP A 17 -5.71 -18.41 28.26
CA ASP A 17 -5.09 -18.62 29.58
C ASP A 17 -3.87 -19.56 29.50
N ASP A 18 -3.93 -20.58 28.65
CA ASP A 18 -2.84 -21.53 28.44
C ASP A 18 -1.63 -20.86 27.77
N TYR A 19 -1.85 -20.06 26.73
CA TYR A 19 -0.77 -19.31 26.07
C TYR A 19 -0.12 -18.27 26.98
N GLU A 20 -0.87 -17.67 27.91
CA GLU A 20 -0.31 -16.75 28.90
C GLU A 20 0.55 -17.48 29.94
N ARG A 21 0.14 -18.67 30.36
CA ARG A 21 0.88 -19.47 31.36
C ARG A 21 2.08 -20.22 30.76
N ASN A 22 1.96 -20.63 29.50
CA ASN A 22 2.95 -21.40 28.76
C ASN A 22 3.32 -20.64 27.48
N PRO A 23 4.10 -19.55 27.60
CA PRO A 23 4.51 -18.79 26.42
C PRO A 23 5.37 -19.67 25.50
N ILE A 24 5.17 -19.52 24.18
CA ILE A 24 5.89 -20.28 23.16
C ILE A 24 7.40 -20.09 23.36
N THR A 25 8.11 -21.20 23.54
CA THR A 25 9.56 -21.17 23.76
C THR A 25 10.31 -21.18 22.42
N THR A 26 11.57 -20.71 22.43
CA THR A 26 12.35 -20.56 21.19
C THR A 26 12.61 -21.90 20.49
N ASP A 27 12.67 -23.00 21.23
CA ASP A 27 12.84 -24.36 20.74
C ASP A 27 11.56 -24.96 20.11
N GLU A 28 10.39 -24.40 20.40
CA GLU A 28 9.11 -24.78 19.77
C GLU A 28 8.90 -24.10 18.41
N VAL A 29 9.68 -23.06 18.09
CA VAL A 29 9.57 -22.31 16.83
C VAL A 29 10.28 -23.07 15.69
N LEU A 30 9.49 -23.77 14.86
CA LEU A 30 9.97 -24.53 13.70
C LEU A 30 10.48 -23.67 12.53
N GLY A 31 10.16 -22.37 12.53
CA GLY A 31 10.61 -21.41 11.52
C GLY A 31 9.79 -20.13 11.54
N ILE A 32 10.42 -19.03 11.14
CA ILE A 32 9.74 -17.73 11.04
C ILE A 32 9.41 -17.52 9.56
N TRP A 33 8.13 -17.65 9.21
CA TRP A 33 7.65 -17.25 7.90
C TRP A 33 7.30 -15.76 7.95
N MET A 34 8.18 -14.92 7.38
CA MET A 34 7.89 -13.49 7.21
C MET A 34 7.13 -13.32 5.90
N ASP A 35 5.84 -13.03 6.00
CA ASP A 35 5.07 -12.53 4.87
C ASP A 35 5.70 -11.20 4.39
N PRO A 36 6.02 -11.03 3.09
CA PRO A 36 6.52 -9.76 2.57
C PRO A 36 5.57 -8.56 2.82
N SER A 37 4.29 -8.83 3.10
CA SER A 37 3.29 -7.83 3.46
C SER A 37 3.31 -7.43 4.95
N VAL A 38 4.04 -8.17 5.81
CA VAL A 38 4.25 -7.78 7.21
C VAL A 38 5.30 -6.67 7.23
N LEU A 39 4.81 -5.44 7.41
CA LEU A 39 5.61 -4.24 7.48
C LEU A 39 6.60 -4.30 8.65
N ARG A 40 7.88 -3.99 8.37
CA ARG A 40 9.00 -3.98 9.33
C ARG A 40 8.77 -3.13 10.59
N THR A 41 7.81 -2.20 10.55
CA THR A 41 7.53 -1.21 11.61
C THR A 41 6.15 -1.33 12.24
N GLY A 42 5.42 -2.44 12.03
CA GLY A 42 4.05 -2.60 12.50
C GLY A 42 3.03 -1.80 11.69
N GLN A 43 1.75 -1.89 12.08
CA GLN A 43 0.69 -1.10 11.47
C GLN A 43 0.81 0.37 11.92
N PRO A 44 0.92 1.34 11.00
CA PRO A 44 1.05 2.75 11.38
C PRO A 44 -0.19 3.19 12.16
N THR A 45 0.01 3.60 13.41
CA THR A 45 -1.03 4.19 14.26
C THR A 45 -1.28 5.62 13.82
N GLY A 46 -2.25 5.80 12.93
CA GLY A 46 -2.77 7.10 12.53
C GLY A 46 -2.14 7.66 11.25
N GLY A 47 -3.00 8.01 10.29
CA GLY A 47 -2.60 8.77 9.09
C GLY A 47 -3.07 8.21 7.75
N GLY A 48 -3.79 7.09 7.70
CA GLY A 48 -4.36 6.55 6.46
C GLY A 48 -5.64 7.25 6.00
N ALA A 49 -5.69 8.58 6.04
CA ALA A 49 -6.79 9.37 5.50
C ALA A 49 -6.27 10.59 4.71
N GLN A 50 -5.20 10.40 3.95
CA GLN A 50 -4.98 11.20 2.76
C GLN A 50 -5.41 10.29 1.62
N GLY A 51 -6.67 10.42 1.22
CA GLY A 51 -7.32 9.53 0.25
C GLY A 51 -6.42 9.33 -0.96
N GLU A 52 -6.35 8.10 -1.46
CA GLU A 52 -5.67 7.79 -2.71
C GLU A 52 -5.99 8.88 -3.73
N THR A 53 -4.96 9.54 -4.27
CA THR A 53 -5.16 10.52 -5.34
C THR A 53 -6.02 9.84 -6.41
N PRO A 54 -7.23 10.36 -6.72
CA PRO A 54 -8.13 9.69 -7.63
C PRO A 54 -7.43 9.41 -8.95
N LEU A 55 -7.50 8.16 -9.40
CA LEU A 55 -6.90 7.75 -10.66
C LEU A 55 -7.57 8.49 -11.82
N LEU A 56 -6.78 9.25 -12.59
CA LEU A 56 -7.21 9.89 -13.82
C LEU A 56 -6.61 9.16 -15.02
N ILE A 57 -7.49 8.57 -15.85
CA ILE A 57 -7.06 7.91 -17.09
C ILE A 57 -7.17 8.91 -18.25
N VAL A 58 -6.03 9.23 -18.86
CA VAL A 58 -5.95 10.15 -20.02
C VAL A 58 -5.48 9.37 -21.26
N ARG A 59 -6.10 9.63 -22.41
CA ARG A 59 -5.66 9.09 -23.70
C ARG A 59 -4.72 10.08 -24.36
N LEU A 60 -3.48 9.64 -24.62
CA LEU A 60 -2.48 10.43 -25.33
C LEU A 60 -2.14 9.77 -26.67
N PRO A 61 -1.90 10.55 -27.75
CA PRO A 61 -1.33 10.02 -28.98
C PRO A 61 0.01 9.32 -28.70
N LEU A 62 0.33 8.28 -29.47
CA LEU A 62 1.54 7.48 -29.26
C LEU A 62 2.82 8.34 -29.24
N ALA A 63 2.93 9.29 -30.17
CA ALA A 63 4.08 10.19 -30.24
C ALA A 63 4.29 10.99 -28.94
N VAL A 64 3.21 11.48 -28.33
CA VAL A 64 3.26 12.25 -27.07
C VAL A 64 3.66 11.35 -25.91
N ARG A 65 3.12 10.12 -25.86
CA ARG A 65 3.47 9.15 -24.83
C ARG A 65 4.94 8.77 -24.89
N THR A 66 5.48 8.51 -26.08
CA THR A 66 6.89 8.17 -26.27
C THR A 66 7.81 9.29 -25.78
N GLU A 67 7.48 10.53 -26.10
CA GLU A 67 8.26 11.70 -25.65
C GLU A 67 8.17 11.89 -24.13
N LEU A 68 6.99 11.73 -23.53
CA LEU A 68 6.81 11.79 -22.08
C LEU A 68 7.71 10.77 -21.38
N GLN A 69 7.72 9.53 -21.88
CA GLN A 69 8.54 8.44 -21.33
C GLN A 69 10.04 8.73 -21.43
N ALA A 70 10.50 9.20 -22.59
CA ALA A 70 11.89 9.58 -22.79
C ALA A 70 12.33 10.68 -21.83
N ARG A 71 11.49 11.71 -21.63
CA ARG A 71 11.77 12.82 -20.70
C ARG A 71 11.76 12.38 -19.24
N ALA A 72 10.82 11.53 -18.84
CA ALA A 72 10.76 11.01 -17.47
C ALA A 72 12.02 10.20 -17.14
N ALA A 73 12.43 9.33 -18.08
CA ALA A 73 13.67 8.56 -17.94
C ALA A 73 14.91 9.46 -17.86
N ALA A 74 15.03 10.47 -18.73
CA ALA A 74 16.16 11.40 -18.72
C ALA A 74 16.24 12.23 -17.43
N ALA A 75 15.10 12.61 -16.86
CA ALA A 75 15.01 13.39 -15.63
C ALA A 75 15.00 12.53 -14.35
N ASN A 76 14.98 11.19 -14.47
CA ASN A 76 14.86 10.24 -13.37
C ASN A 76 13.66 10.55 -12.43
N VAL A 77 12.50 10.84 -13.03
CA VAL A 77 11.24 11.14 -12.32
C VAL A 77 10.10 10.30 -12.92
N PRO A 78 9.04 9.99 -12.15
CA PRO A 78 7.89 9.26 -12.69
C PRO A 78 7.13 10.09 -13.72
N GLU A 79 6.47 9.42 -14.67
CA GLU A 79 5.65 10.06 -15.71
C GLU A 79 4.57 10.97 -15.11
N SER A 80 3.97 10.55 -13.98
CA SER A 80 2.94 11.31 -13.25
C SER A 80 3.42 12.67 -12.79
N ASP A 81 4.67 12.79 -12.33
CA ASP A 81 5.23 14.04 -11.83
C ASP A 81 5.44 15.03 -12.96
N LEU A 82 5.88 14.55 -14.13
CA LEU A 82 5.99 15.40 -15.33
C LEU A 82 4.62 15.90 -15.79
N VAL A 83 3.59 15.05 -15.75
CA VAL A 83 2.23 15.46 -16.09
C VAL A 83 1.73 16.53 -15.12
N VAL A 84 1.94 16.37 -13.81
CA VAL A 84 1.54 17.38 -12.81
C VAL A 84 2.26 18.70 -13.05
N ARG A 85 3.58 18.67 -13.27
CA ARG A 85 4.36 19.89 -13.56
C ARG A 85 3.86 20.60 -14.81
N ALA A 86 3.60 19.85 -15.88
CA ALA A 86 3.09 20.41 -17.13
C ALA A 86 1.70 21.04 -16.96
N VAL A 87 0.83 20.43 -16.16
CA VAL A 87 -0.50 20.97 -15.86
C VAL A 87 -0.42 22.24 -15.01
N LEU A 88 0.45 22.27 -14.00
CA LEU A 88 0.69 23.46 -13.18
C LEU A 88 1.24 24.61 -14.03
N GLU A 89 2.24 24.32 -14.86
CA GLU A 89 2.80 25.29 -15.81
C GLU A 89 1.74 25.81 -16.79
N TYR A 90 0.84 24.94 -17.25
CA TYR A 90 -0.27 25.37 -18.11
C TYR A 90 -1.21 26.35 -17.38
N PHE A 91 -1.58 26.07 -16.13
CA PHE A 91 -2.44 26.95 -15.33
C PHE A 91 -1.79 28.30 -15.02
N ASP A 92 -0.50 28.31 -14.70
CA ASP A 92 0.25 29.53 -14.44
C ASP A 92 0.31 30.44 -15.67
N ASN A 93 0.40 29.85 -16.87
CA ASN A 93 0.45 30.57 -18.14
C ASN A 93 -0.94 30.89 -18.74
N HIS A 94 -2.01 30.21 -18.28
CA HIS A 94 -3.37 30.36 -18.80
C HIS A 94 -4.37 30.52 -17.64
N PRO A 95 -4.30 31.63 -16.89
CA PRO A 95 -5.21 31.87 -15.79
C PRO A 95 -6.66 31.91 -16.30
N ALA A 96 -7.56 31.23 -15.59
CA ALA A 96 -8.97 31.24 -15.93
C ALA A 96 -9.52 32.69 -15.85
N PRO A 97 -10.35 33.12 -16.81
CA PRO A 97 -11.06 34.38 -16.69
C PRO A 97 -11.97 34.30 -15.45
N LYS A 98 -11.91 35.35 -14.62
CA LYS A 98 -12.74 35.48 -13.41
C LYS A 98 -14.22 35.62 -13.75
#